data_AF-A0A554RX60-F1
#
_entry.id   AF-A0A554RX60-F1
#
_cell.length_a   1.000
_cell.length_b   1.000
_cell.length_c   1.000
_cell.angle_alpha   90.00
_cell.angle_beta   90.00
_cell.angle_gamma   90.00
#
_symmetry.space_group_name_H-M   'P 1'
#
loop_
_entity.id
_entity.type
_entity.pdbx_description
1 polymer ?
#
loop_
_entity_poly.entity_id
_entity_poly.type
_entity_poly.pdbx_seq_one_letter_code
_entity_poly.pdbx_strand_id
1 'polypeptide(L)'
;MDYRTFAEAYRAKATKNPWRGVDSVPLQLVEMHSELNAFGRLLHARLLDGAPTTPASFNQFSTRYVDKAIALEPIIREHHQASLATALEAAEPSANLNREEVALRDFLEDSGADRSTRQPHRHNLQTLKEADPYRHSRVLNNGLWSIQMFGHTQSQWYQALTDVPVHPDAWLSSQIGLANLAAVTIAQRERLYDASVFYLDELEPLRQSITGNLAEADALITLLEVARRQAGLTVIPAPPQFEAYAGPANADFLVLDLLRAQIIGVQVKSSQVHRTPDTYDQERIVLIDASVDLFGTLSRRTHLGRSDASIRSWPGMVTGHFLRGIQVPRPPWPWLNLGEFTAARQRVQNIAAEARDRNHEAEEIVRERVLTALGR
;
A
#
# COMPACT_ATOMS: atom_id res chain seq x y z
N MET A 1 7.69 -18.70 -14.86
CA MET A 1 6.88 -18.82 -16.11
C MET A 1 7.37 -17.78 -17.13
N ASP A 2 7.30 -18.01 -18.44
CA ASP A 2 7.63 -16.97 -19.43
C ASP A 2 6.53 -15.88 -19.52
N TYR A 3 6.90 -14.69 -20.01
CA TYR A 3 5.99 -13.54 -20.10
C TYR A 3 4.69 -13.80 -20.86
N ARG A 4 4.76 -14.51 -21.98
CA ARG A 4 3.61 -14.71 -22.84
C ARG A 4 2.61 -15.67 -22.18
N THR A 5 3.09 -16.82 -21.70
CA THR A 5 2.26 -17.81 -21.00
C THR A 5 1.59 -17.20 -19.76
N PHE A 6 2.29 -16.31 -19.06
CA PHE A 6 1.70 -15.57 -17.95
C PHE A 6 0.58 -14.63 -18.42
N ALA A 7 0.85 -13.76 -19.40
CA ALA A 7 -0.11 -12.76 -19.88
C ALA A 7 -1.36 -13.36 -20.55
N GLU A 8 -1.26 -14.54 -21.17
CA GLU A 8 -2.40 -15.25 -21.77
C GLU A 8 -3.49 -15.64 -20.75
N ALA A 9 -3.15 -15.75 -19.46
CA ALA A 9 -4.11 -15.98 -18.38
C ALA A 9 -4.94 -14.73 -18.02
N TYR A 10 -4.56 -13.55 -18.51
CA TYR A 10 -5.17 -12.28 -18.16
C TYR A 10 -5.90 -11.65 -19.34
N ARG A 11 -6.94 -10.87 -19.04
CA ARG A 11 -7.67 -10.10 -20.05
C ARG A 11 -6.89 -8.84 -20.41
N ALA A 12 -6.74 -8.58 -21.70
CA ALA A 12 -6.10 -7.35 -22.20
C ALA A 12 -6.78 -6.08 -21.68
N LYS A 13 -8.11 -6.10 -21.52
CA LYS A 13 -8.87 -5.01 -20.91
C LYS A 13 -9.32 -5.44 -19.51
N ALA A 14 -8.95 -4.65 -18.51
CA ALA A 14 -9.58 -4.72 -17.20
C ALA A 14 -11.10 -4.53 -17.32
N THR A 15 -11.83 -5.06 -16.35
CA THR A 15 -13.27 -4.80 -16.20
C THR A 15 -13.52 -3.31 -15.95
N LYS A 16 -14.80 -2.91 -15.97
CA LYS A 16 -15.19 -1.52 -15.72
C LYS A 16 -14.57 -1.04 -14.39
N ASN A 17 -14.01 0.17 -14.42
CA ASN A 17 -13.51 0.85 -13.22
C ASN A 17 -14.59 0.78 -12.11
N PRO A 18 -14.30 0.15 -10.96
CA PRO A 18 -15.29 -0.11 -9.92
C PRO A 18 -15.83 1.17 -9.26
N TRP A 19 -15.15 2.29 -9.45
CA TRP A 19 -15.51 3.60 -8.91
C TRP A 19 -16.30 4.46 -9.87
N ARG A 20 -16.44 4.03 -11.14
CA ARG A 20 -17.15 4.80 -12.14
C ARG A 20 -18.64 4.86 -11.82
N GLY A 21 -19.16 6.07 -11.61
CA GLY A 21 -20.57 6.31 -11.27
C GLY A 21 -20.88 6.15 -9.78
N VAL A 22 -19.86 6.06 -8.92
CA VAL A 22 -20.03 6.16 -7.47
C VAL A 22 -19.92 7.63 -7.08
N ASP A 23 -21.06 8.27 -6.78
CA ASP A 23 -21.14 9.72 -6.55
C ASP A 23 -20.21 10.24 -5.45
N SER A 24 -19.88 9.39 -4.47
CA SER A 24 -18.97 9.74 -3.39
C SER A 24 -17.49 9.76 -3.81
N VAL A 25 -17.12 9.11 -4.92
CA VAL A 25 -15.71 8.98 -5.32
C VAL A 25 -15.27 10.19 -6.13
N PRO A 26 -14.18 10.88 -5.76
CA PRO A 26 -13.65 11.99 -6.54
C PRO A 26 -13.34 11.58 -7.98
N LEU A 27 -13.71 12.43 -8.94
CA LEU A 27 -13.48 12.19 -10.37
C LEU A 27 -11.99 11.92 -10.66
N GLN A 28 -11.10 12.62 -9.98
CA GLN A 28 -9.65 12.48 -10.09
C GLN A 28 -9.20 11.06 -9.74
N LEU A 29 -9.85 10.39 -8.77
CA LEU A 29 -9.56 9.00 -8.42
C LEU A 29 -9.97 8.05 -9.56
N VAL A 30 -11.14 8.29 -10.15
CA VAL A 30 -11.64 7.53 -11.30
C VAL A 30 -10.70 7.70 -12.52
N GLU A 31 -10.22 8.92 -12.75
CA GLU A 31 -9.26 9.23 -13.80
C GLU A 31 -7.91 8.57 -13.57
N MET A 32 -7.41 8.56 -12.33
CA MET A 32 -6.16 7.88 -11.97
C MET A 32 -6.23 6.37 -12.19
N HIS A 33 -7.31 5.71 -11.76
CA HIS A 33 -7.51 4.30 -12.06
C HIS A 33 -7.63 4.05 -13.58
N SER A 34 -8.10 5.02 -14.35
CA SER A 34 -8.13 4.90 -15.81
C SER A 34 -6.73 4.96 -16.42
N GLU A 35 -5.81 5.75 -15.85
CA GLU A 35 -4.38 5.72 -16.21
C GLU A 35 -3.71 4.40 -15.81
N LEU A 36 -4.01 3.86 -14.62
CA LEU A 36 -3.52 2.54 -14.20
C LEU A 36 -3.99 1.42 -15.14
N ASN A 37 -5.25 1.49 -15.58
CA ASN A 37 -5.77 0.62 -16.62
C ASN A 37 -5.03 0.83 -17.95
N ALA A 38 -4.61 2.04 -18.30
CA ALA A 38 -3.85 2.29 -19.51
C ALA A 38 -2.45 1.68 -19.42
N PHE A 39 -1.78 1.85 -18.29
CA PHE A 39 -0.50 1.20 -17.99
C PHE A 39 -0.60 -0.32 -18.11
N GLY A 40 -1.57 -0.96 -17.45
CA GLY A 40 -1.70 -2.40 -17.51
C GLY A 40 -2.02 -2.94 -18.91
N ARG A 41 -2.63 -2.14 -19.81
CA ARG A 41 -2.78 -2.53 -21.23
C ARG A 41 -1.44 -2.52 -21.95
N LEU A 42 -0.61 -1.51 -21.71
CA LEU A 42 0.73 -1.41 -22.30
C LEU A 42 1.61 -2.55 -21.79
N LEU A 43 1.56 -2.84 -20.49
CA LEU A 43 2.29 -3.95 -19.89
C LEU A 43 1.81 -5.30 -20.44
N HIS A 44 0.50 -5.53 -20.49
CA HIS A 44 -0.07 -6.77 -21.03
C HIS A 44 0.35 -7.00 -22.49
N ALA A 45 0.25 -5.97 -23.34
CA ALA A 45 0.72 -6.03 -24.73
C ALA A 45 2.24 -6.31 -24.80
N ARG A 46 3.05 -5.65 -23.97
CA ARG A 46 4.50 -5.87 -23.87
C ARG A 46 4.84 -7.32 -23.52
N LEU A 47 4.11 -7.92 -22.58
CA LEU A 47 4.33 -9.29 -22.13
C LEU A 47 3.90 -10.32 -23.19
N LEU A 48 2.84 -10.03 -23.96
CA LEU A 48 2.37 -10.90 -25.05
C LEU A 48 3.23 -10.81 -26.31
N ASP A 49 3.49 -9.59 -26.78
CA ASP A 49 4.07 -9.33 -28.10
C ASP A 49 5.59 -9.22 -28.07
N GLY A 50 6.18 -9.08 -26.87
CA GLY A 50 7.63 -8.92 -26.70
C GLY A 50 8.18 -7.55 -27.11
N ALA A 51 7.36 -6.66 -27.69
CA ALA A 51 7.80 -5.38 -28.21
C ALA A 51 7.89 -4.32 -27.08
N PRO A 52 9.07 -3.73 -26.82
CA PRO A 52 9.23 -2.68 -25.82
C PRO A 52 8.45 -1.41 -26.21
N THR A 53 7.89 -0.74 -25.20
CA THR A 53 7.35 0.61 -25.36
C THR A 53 8.52 1.58 -25.58
N THR A 54 8.35 2.57 -26.46
CA THR A 54 9.41 3.58 -26.63
C THR A 54 9.55 4.46 -25.38
N PRO A 55 10.76 4.92 -25.04
CA PRO A 55 10.96 5.86 -23.94
C PRO A 55 10.10 7.14 -24.07
N ALA A 56 9.91 7.65 -25.29
CA ALA A 56 9.08 8.82 -25.53
C ALA A 56 7.60 8.58 -25.18
N SER A 57 7.05 7.44 -25.59
CA SER A 57 5.68 7.05 -25.25
C SER A 57 5.50 6.85 -23.74
N PHE A 58 6.50 6.24 -23.08
CA PHE A 58 6.49 6.12 -21.64
C PHE A 58 6.52 7.49 -20.95
N ASN A 59 7.42 8.39 -21.35
CA ASN A 59 7.55 9.70 -20.74
C ASN A 59 6.24 10.50 -20.83
N GLN A 60 5.57 10.45 -21.99
CA GLN A 60 4.26 11.08 -22.14
C GLN A 60 3.21 10.48 -21.19
N PHE A 61 3.19 9.15 -21.04
CA PHE A 61 2.31 8.48 -20.09
C PHE A 61 2.63 8.90 -18.64
N SER A 62 3.91 8.86 -18.26
CA SER A 62 4.41 9.19 -16.93
C SER A 62 4.07 10.62 -16.53
N THR A 63 4.28 11.60 -17.41
CA THR A 63 3.91 13.00 -17.15
C THR A 63 2.42 13.13 -16.84
N ARG A 64 1.54 12.54 -17.66
CA ARG A 64 0.09 12.59 -17.42
C ARG A 64 -0.29 11.93 -16.09
N TYR A 65 0.37 10.83 -15.72
CA TYR A 65 0.14 10.16 -14.44
C TYR A 65 0.53 11.07 -13.27
N VAL A 66 1.73 11.66 -13.32
CA VAL A 66 2.23 12.55 -12.26
C VAL A 66 1.33 13.78 -12.10
N ASP A 67 0.94 14.43 -13.20
CA ASP A 67 0.09 15.61 -13.17
C ASP A 67 -1.25 15.32 -12.46
N LYS A 68 -1.85 14.16 -12.76
CA LYS A 68 -3.10 13.73 -12.13
C LYS A 68 -2.92 13.30 -10.68
N ALA A 69 -1.79 12.65 -10.35
CA ALA A 69 -1.47 12.27 -8.97
C ALA A 69 -1.31 13.50 -8.07
N ILE A 70 -0.61 14.54 -8.56
CA ILE A 70 -0.46 15.83 -7.86
C ILE A 70 -1.83 16.48 -7.64
N ALA A 71 -2.70 16.48 -8.65
CA ALA A 71 -4.05 17.04 -8.53
C ALA A 71 -4.93 16.29 -7.52
N LEU A 72 -4.64 15.03 -7.23
CA LEU A 72 -5.37 14.21 -6.26
C LEU A 72 -4.95 14.48 -4.81
N GLU A 73 -3.69 14.88 -4.56
CA GLU A 73 -3.14 15.07 -3.21
C GLU A 73 -3.99 15.93 -2.26
N PRO A 74 -4.48 17.14 -2.64
CA PRO A 74 -5.30 17.93 -1.73
C PRO A 74 -6.63 17.25 -1.38
N ILE A 75 -7.23 16.53 -2.34
CA ILE A 75 -8.49 15.79 -2.16
C ILE A 75 -8.29 14.65 -1.16
N ILE A 76 -7.16 13.96 -1.25
CA ILE A 76 -6.76 12.92 -0.28
C ILE A 76 -6.70 13.49 1.12
N ARG A 77 -6.00 14.61 1.26
CA ARG A 77 -5.76 15.24 2.56
C ARG A 77 -7.07 15.65 3.21
N GLU A 78 -7.95 16.31 2.46
CA GLU A 78 -9.27 16.73 2.93
C GLU A 78 -10.14 15.52 3.31
N HIS A 79 -10.16 14.48 2.47
CA HIS A 79 -10.93 13.28 2.75
C HIS A 79 -10.44 12.52 3.98
N HIS A 80 -9.13 12.38 4.16
CA HIS A 80 -8.57 11.71 5.33
C HIS A 80 -8.94 12.46 6.62
N GLN A 81 -8.84 13.79 6.59
CA GLN A 81 -9.28 14.65 7.69
C GLN A 81 -10.78 14.48 7.97
N ALA A 82 -11.63 14.45 6.93
CA ALA A 82 -13.07 14.28 7.07
C ALA A 82 -13.48 12.89 7.57
N SER A 83 -12.79 11.82 7.13
CA SER A 83 -13.00 10.45 7.60
C SER A 83 -12.61 10.29 9.06
N LEU A 84 -11.47 10.87 9.45
CA LEU A 84 -11.08 10.93 10.85
C LEU A 84 -12.13 11.70 11.65
N ALA A 85 -12.52 12.89 11.22
CA ALA A 85 -13.56 13.68 11.90
C ALA A 85 -14.89 12.90 12.03
N THR A 86 -15.36 12.23 10.98
CA THR A 86 -16.59 11.41 11.02
C THR A 86 -16.47 10.22 11.97
N ALA A 87 -15.34 9.50 11.94
CA ALA A 87 -15.09 8.40 12.87
C ALA A 87 -15.05 8.88 14.33
N LEU A 88 -14.60 10.12 14.55
CA LEU A 88 -14.61 10.78 15.84
C LEU A 88 -16.03 11.25 16.24
N GLU A 89 -16.83 11.78 15.30
CA GLU A 89 -18.23 12.21 15.55
C GLU A 89 -19.18 11.02 15.81
N ALA A 90 -19.01 9.91 15.09
CA ALA A 90 -19.84 8.71 15.22
C ALA A 90 -19.63 7.99 16.56
N ALA A 91 -18.63 8.41 17.34
CA ALA A 91 -18.31 7.87 18.64
C ALA A 91 -19.07 8.53 19.81
N GLU A 92 -20.04 9.43 19.58
CA GLU A 92 -20.98 9.96 20.59
C GLU A 92 -22.44 9.49 20.37
N PRO A 93 -23.29 9.40 21.41
CA PRO A 93 -23.28 8.47 22.53
C PRO A 93 -24.46 7.48 22.44
N SER A 94 -24.19 6.17 22.34
CA SER A 94 -25.21 5.17 22.68
C SER A 94 -25.29 5.11 24.21
N ALA A 95 -26.49 5.26 24.77
CA ALA A 95 -26.77 5.68 26.15
C ALA A 95 -26.34 4.73 27.30
N ASN A 96 -25.35 3.87 27.10
CA ASN A 96 -24.75 3.04 28.13
C ASN A 96 -23.31 2.75 27.74
N LEU A 97 -22.32 3.50 28.21
CA LEU A 97 -21.05 2.96 28.70
C LEU A 97 -20.15 4.03 29.36
N ASN A 98 -19.24 3.54 30.19
CA ASN A 98 -18.47 4.21 31.24
C ASN A 98 -16.98 3.92 30.94
N ARG A 99 -16.06 4.86 31.20
CA ARG A 99 -14.60 4.86 30.88
C ARG A 99 -14.17 4.99 29.42
N GLU A 100 -14.90 4.44 28.46
CA GLU A 100 -14.50 4.43 27.04
C GLU A 100 -14.49 5.84 26.42
N GLU A 101 -15.45 6.67 26.81
CA GLU A 101 -15.58 8.07 26.34
C GLU A 101 -14.56 9.02 26.98
N VAL A 102 -14.07 8.74 28.19
CA VAL A 102 -13.05 9.58 28.84
C VAL A 102 -11.72 9.47 28.09
N ALA A 103 -11.33 8.26 27.70
CA ALA A 103 -10.08 8.04 26.96
C ALA A 103 -10.15 8.61 25.53
N LEU A 104 -11.32 8.51 24.88
CA LEU A 104 -11.52 9.07 23.55
C LEU A 104 -11.61 10.60 23.58
N ARG A 105 -12.31 11.19 24.55
CA ARG A 105 -12.39 12.66 24.74
C ARG A 105 -11.01 13.26 25.05
N ASP A 106 -10.24 12.64 25.94
CA ASP A 106 -8.91 13.14 26.30
C ASP A 106 -7.96 13.07 25.07
N PHE A 107 -8.16 12.11 24.14
CA PHE A 107 -7.47 12.05 22.83
C PHE A 107 -7.89 13.19 21.86
N LEU A 108 -9.16 13.63 21.91
CA LEU A 108 -9.68 14.74 21.09
C LEU A 108 -9.05 16.08 21.46
N GLU A 109 -8.83 16.33 22.76
CA GLU A 109 -8.29 17.59 23.27
C GLU A 109 -6.79 17.76 22.94
N ASP A 110 -6.01 16.68 22.95
CA ASP A 110 -4.58 16.69 22.63
C ASP A 110 -4.28 16.78 21.11
N SER A 111 -5.20 16.30 20.27
CA SER A 111 -5.05 16.32 18.81
C SER A 111 -5.46 17.66 18.17
N GLY A 112 -6.14 18.53 18.93
CA GLY A 112 -6.83 19.72 18.43
C GLY A 112 -6.21 21.09 18.77
N ALA A 113 -5.05 21.16 19.42
CA ALA A 113 -4.47 22.45 19.87
C ALA A 113 -3.73 23.27 18.76
N ASP A 114 -4.57 23.87 17.90
CA ASP A 114 -4.57 25.18 17.21
C ASP A 114 -3.37 25.74 16.39
N ARG A 115 -3.66 26.14 15.12
CA ARG A 115 -3.28 27.46 14.54
C ARG A 115 -4.13 27.84 13.30
N SER A 116 -5.09 28.74 13.54
CA SER A 116 -5.55 29.88 12.71
C SER A 116 -6.33 29.69 11.40
N THR A 117 -7.62 30.04 11.50
CA THR A 117 -8.48 30.78 10.54
C THR A 117 -8.37 30.48 9.04
N ARG A 118 -9.35 29.73 8.52
CA ARG A 118 -9.95 29.97 7.19
C ARG A 118 -11.36 29.37 7.14
N GLN A 119 -12.32 30.17 6.67
CA GLN A 119 -13.70 29.76 6.45
C GLN A 119 -13.77 28.62 5.41
N PRO A 120 -14.53 27.55 5.65
CA PRO A 120 -14.75 26.53 4.65
C PRO A 120 -15.86 26.97 3.69
N HIS A 121 -15.58 26.89 2.39
CA HIS A 121 -16.60 26.79 1.38
C HIS A 121 -17.45 25.54 1.67
N ARG A 122 -18.76 25.73 1.86
CA ARG A 122 -19.71 24.63 2.02
C ARG A 122 -19.82 23.85 0.72
N HIS A 123 -19.04 22.78 0.58
CA HIS A 123 -19.47 21.65 -0.23
C HIS A 123 -20.55 20.88 0.54
N ASN A 124 -21.52 20.35 -0.20
CA ASN A 124 -22.76 19.78 0.32
C ASN A 124 -22.45 18.44 1.02
N LEU A 125 -22.03 18.49 2.29
CA LEU A 125 -21.68 17.36 3.16
C LEU A 125 -22.87 16.40 3.44
N GLN A 126 -24.07 16.75 3.00
CA GLN A 126 -25.29 15.99 3.29
C GLN A 126 -25.36 14.64 2.54
N THR A 127 -24.60 14.47 1.46
CA THR A 127 -24.50 13.18 0.73
C THR A 127 -23.47 12.21 1.31
N LEU A 128 -22.66 12.63 2.28
CA LEU A 128 -21.61 11.79 2.89
C LEU A 128 -22.08 10.98 4.10
N LYS A 129 -23.25 11.29 4.67
CA LYS A 129 -23.81 10.59 5.85
C LYS A 129 -24.71 9.40 5.50
N GLU A 130 -25.19 9.28 4.26
CA GLU A 130 -26.07 8.18 3.82
C GLU A 130 -25.32 7.03 3.14
N ALA A 131 -24.05 7.22 2.76
CA ALA A 131 -23.15 6.16 2.32
C ALA A 131 -22.46 5.58 3.55
N ASP A 132 -22.46 4.25 3.71
CA ASP A 132 -21.66 3.52 4.70
C ASP A 132 -20.24 4.15 4.79
N PRO A 133 -19.96 4.95 5.85
CA PRO A 133 -18.75 5.75 5.92
C PRO A 133 -17.50 4.87 5.97
N TYR A 134 -17.65 3.61 6.39
CA TYR A 134 -16.60 2.62 6.44
C TYR A 134 -16.31 2.00 5.07
N ARG A 135 -17.36 1.75 4.27
CA ARG A 135 -17.20 1.36 2.86
C ARG A 135 -16.53 2.48 2.06
N HIS A 136 -16.88 3.72 2.33
CA HIS A 136 -16.30 4.90 1.69
C HIS A 136 -14.82 5.09 2.07
N SER A 137 -14.50 5.02 3.36
CA SER A 137 -13.13 5.08 3.88
C SER A 137 -12.25 3.95 3.32
N ARG A 138 -12.78 2.72 3.19
CA ARG A 138 -12.06 1.61 2.56
C ARG A 138 -11.77 1.87 1.07
N VAL A 139 -12.75 2.34 0.30
CA VAL A 139 -12.57 2.62 -1.13
C VAL A 139 -11.50 3.67 -1.33
N LEU A 140 -11.49 4.72 -0.50
CA LEU A 140 -10.52 5.78 -0.62
C LEU A 140 -9.15 5.35 -0.08
N ASN A 141 -9.07 4.75 1.11
CA ASN A 141 -7.79 4.26 1.62
C ASN A 141 -7.12 3.26 0.66
N ASN A 142 -7.87 2.32 0.07
CA ASN A 142 -7.29 1.36 -0.86
C ASN A 142 -6.95 2.02 -2.21
N GLY A 143 -7.86 2.81 -2.78
CA GLY A 143 -7.62 3.44 -4.07
C GLY A 143 -6.45 4.44 -4.05
N LEU A 144 -6.31 5.17 -2.94
CA LEU A 144 -5.22 6.11 -2.71
C LEU A 144 -3.89 5.42 -2.46
N TRP A 145 -3.92 4.37 -1.64
CA TRP A 145 -2.77 3.52 -1.41
C TRP A 145 -2.20 2.98 -2.72
N SER A 146 -3.05 2.40 -3.58
CA SER A 146 -2.62 1.96 -4.92
C SER A 146 -1.99 3.09 -5.71
N ILE A 147 -2.63 4.26 -5.83
CA ILE A 147 -2.09 5.37 -6.63
C ILE A 147 -0.72 5.84 -6.13
N GLN A 148 -0.54 5.94 -4.82
CA GLN A 148 0.72 6.40 -4.23
C GLN A 148 1.83 5.34 -4.37
N MET A 149 1.51 4.06 -4.14
CA MET A 149 2.45 2.96 -4.41
C MET A 149 2.92 2.97 -5.87
N PHE A 150 1.97 3.17 -6.78
CA PHE A 150 2.25 3.26 -8.19
C PHE A 150 3.14 4.48 -8.51
N GLY A 151 2.86 5.65 -7.92
CA GLY A 151 3.70 6.85 -8.06
C GLY A 151 5.14 6.63 -7.62
N HIS A 152 5.37 5.91 -6.52
CA HIS A 152 6.72 5.63 -6.01
C HIS A 152 7.50 4.58 -6.81
N THR A 153 6.85 3.83 -7.71
CA THR A 153 7.48 2.75 -8.49
C THR A 153 7.57 3.05 -10.00
N GLN A 154 7.38 4.31 -10.41
CA GLN A 154 7.42 4.70 -11.81
C GLN A 154 8.72 4.35 -12.54
N SER A 155 9.87 4.42 -11.85
CA SER A 155 11.14 4.00 -12.44
C SER A 155 11.12 2.52 -12.79
N GLN A 156 10.56 1.66 -11.94
CA GLN A 156 10.44 0.23 -12.23
C GLN A 156 9.48 -0.04 -13.40
N TRP A 157 8.46 0.80 -13.60
CA TRP A 157 7.61 0.70 -14.79
C TRP A 157 8.35 1.05 -16.07
N TYR A 158 9.17 2.12 -16.01
CA TYR A 158 10.01 2.50 -17.13
C TYR A 158 10.90 1.34 -17.54
N GLN A 159 11.56 0.70 -16.57
CA GLN A 159 12.37 -0.48 -16.81
C GLN A 159 11.56 -1.63 -17.41
N ALA A 160 10.41 -1.97 -16.81
CA ALA A 160 9.56 -3.08 -17.23
C ALA A 160 8.99 -2.91 -18.66
N LEU A 161 8.70 -1.67 -19.06
CA LEU A 161 8.11 -1.39 -20.37
C LEU A 161 9.15 -1.15 -21.48
N THR A 162 10.32 -0.62 -21.15
CA THR A 162 11.31 -0.16 -22.15
C THR A 162 12.57 -1.02 -22.22
N ASP A 163 12.77 -1.94 -21.27
CA ASP A 163 14.00 -2.70 -21.04
C ASP A 163 15.24 -1.81 -20.76
N VAL A 164 15.07 -0.50 -20.58
CA VAL A 164 16.16 0.42 -20.27
C VAL A 164 16.50 0.32 -18.79
N PRO A 165 17.78 0.06 -18.42
CA PRO A 165 18.21 0.06 -17.04
C PRO A 165 17.90 1.39 -16.35
N VAL A 166 17.38 1.31 -15.13
CA VAL A 166 17.16 2.49 -14.27
C VAL A 166 18.40 2.81 -13.46
N HIS A 167 18.43 4.01 -12.89
CA HIS A 167 19.48 4.41 -11.96
C HIS A 167 19.56 3.40 -10.79
N PRO A 168 20.78 3.03 -10.31
CA PRO A 168 20.95 2.14 -9.16
C PRO A 168 20.17 2.53 -7.90
N ASP A 169 19.89 3.83 -7.76
CA ASP A 169 19.16 4.36 -6.60
C ASP A 169 17.64 4.37 -6.77
N ALA A 170 17.12 3.99 -7.94
CA ALA A 170 15.69 3.98 -8.20
C ALA A 170 14.93 3.11 -7.20
N TRP A 171 15.45 1.91 -6.88
CA TRP A 171 14.85 1.03 -5.87
C TRP A 171 14.85 1.66 -4.48
N LEU A 172 15.97 2.29 -4.08
CA LEU A 172 16.09 2.93 -2.78
C LEU A 172 15.12 4.11 -2.64
N SER A 173 15.00 4.92 -3.70
CA SER A 173 14.05 6.02 -3.77
C SER A 173 12.60 5.52 -3.64
N SER A 174 12.25 4.45 -4.34
CA SER A 174 10.94 3.80 -4.23
C SER A 174 10.67 3.30 -2.82
N GLN A 175 11.63 2.58 -2.22
CA GLN A 175 11.50 2.07 -0.86
C GLN A 175 11.31 3.19 0.17
N ILE A 176 12.06 4.29 0.07
CA ILE A 176 11.89 5.45 0.98
C ILE A 176 10.52 6.10 0.77
N GLY A 177 10.08 6.31 -0.47
CA GLY A 177 8.76 6.87 -0.75
C GLY A 177 7.62 6.03 -0.15
N LEU A 178 7.66 4.73 -0.39
CA LEU A 178 6.71 3.75 0.17
C LEU A 178 6.75 3.72 1.69
N ALA A 179 7.95 3.72 2.28
CA ALA A 179 8.10 3.67 3.73
C ALA A 179 7.60 4.97 4.39
N ASN A 180 7.81 6.13 3.76
CA ASN A 180 7.27 7.40 4.23
C ASN A 180 5.75 7.40 4.25
N LEU A 181 5.13 6.83 3.21
CA LEU A 181 3.68 6.67 3.14
C LEU A 181 3.17 5.73 4.23
N ALA A 182 3.76 4.54 4.35
CA ALA A 182 3.40 3.55 5.35
C ALA A 182 3.61 4.08 6.78
N ALA A 183 4.63 4.92 7.03
CA ALA A 183 4.84 5.55 8.34
C ALA A 183 3.67 6.45 8.79
N VAL A 184 2.95 7.08 7.86
CA VAL A 184 1.73 7.84 8.19
C VAL A 184 0.62 6.88 8.64
N THR A 185 0.41 5.79 7.90
CA THR A 185 -0.58 4.76 8.24
C THR A 185 -0.26 4.04 9.55
N ILE A 186 1.02 3.75 9.83
CA ILE A 186 1.50 3.23 11.11
C ILE A 186 1.12 4.20 12.24
N ALA A 187 1.48 5.48 12.12
CA ALA A 187 1.18 6.47 13.15
C ALA A 187 -0.34 6.62 13.39
N GLN A 188 -1.16 6.55 12.35
CA GLN A 188 -2.61 6.55 12.49
C GLN A 188 -3.12 5.31 13.23
N ARG A 189 -2.62 4.12 12.89
CA ARG A 189 -2.97 2.89 13.61
C ARG A 189 -2.59 2.96 15.09
N GLU A 190 -1.36 3.38 15.40
CA GLU A 190 -0.90 3.48 16.79
C GLU A 190 -1.79 4.45 17.58
N ARG A 191 -2.18 5.60 17.01
CA ARG A 191 -3.14 6.52 17.65
C ARG A 191 -4.49 5.86 17.95
N LEU A 192 -5.06 5.12 16.99
CA LEU A 192 -6.32 4.40 17.20
C LEU A 192 -6.18 3.30 18.27
N TYR A 193 -5.00 2.66 18.33
CA TYR A 193 -4.70 1.62 19.30
C TYR A 193 -4.50 2.18 20.71
N ASP A 194 -3.77 3.30 20.84
CA ASP A 194 -3.54 3.99 22.11
C ASP A 194 -4.84 4.56 22.68
N ALA A 195 -5.72 5.09 21.83
CA ALA A 195 -7.08 5.48 22.18
C ALA A 195 -8.00 4.26 22.48
N SER A 196 -7.48 3.04 22.34
CA SER A 196 -8.18 1.78 22.58
C SER A 196 -9.43 1.55 21.73
N VAL A 197 -9.57 2.26 20.60
CA VAL A 197 -10.70 2.14 19.68
C VAL A 197 -10.40 1.23 18.48
N PHE A 198 -9.14 0.94 18.19
CA PHE A 198 -8.74 0.17 17.00
C PHE A 198 -9.42 -1.21 16.88
N TYR A 199 -9.78 -1.80 18.02
CA TYR A 199 -10.41 -3.12 18.07
C TYR A 199 -11.95 -3.11 18.11
N LEU A 200 -12.60 -1.95 18.05
CA LEU A 200 -14.05 -1.85 17.93
C LEU A 200 -14.55 -2.50 16.62
N ASP A 201 -15.74 -3.10 16.67
CA ASP A 201 -16.33 -3.81 15.53
C ASP A 201 -16.67 -2.86 14.38
N GLU A 202 -17.08 -1.64 14.72
CA GLU A 202 -17.38 -0.54 13.78
C GLU A 202 -16.14 -0.17 12.95
N LEU A 203 -14.94 -0.32 13.51
CA LEU A 203 -13.68 -0.04 12.82
C LEU A 203 -13.11 -1.22 12.04
N GLU A 204 -13.76 -2.39 12.01
CA GLU A 204 -13.23 -3.57 11.30
C GLU A 204 -12.88 -3.30 9.83
N PRO A 205 -13.71 -2.61 9.01
CA PRO A 205 -13.34 -2.32 7.62
C PRO A 205 -12.10 -1.43 7.49
N LEU A 206 -11.96 -0.44 8.38
CA LEU A 206 -10.79 0.44 8.43
C LEU A 206 -9.55 -0.32 8.90
N ARG A 207 -9.69 -1.15 9.94
CA ARG A 207 -8.63 -2.03 10.46
C ARG A 207 -8.14 -2.99 9.38
N GLN A 208 -9.04 -3.61 8.62
CA GLN A 208 -8.69 -4.47 7.49
C GLN A 208 -7.92 -3.69 6.40
N SER A 209 -8.36 -2.48 6.06
CA SER A 209 -7.68 -1.63 5.07
C SER A 209 -6.28 -1.21 5.54
N ILE A 210 -6.14 -0.68 6.76
CA ILE A 210 -4.85 -0.33 7.37
C ILE A 210 -3.91 -1.55 7.38
N THR A 211 -4.41 -2.69 7.82
CA THR A 211 -3.61 -3.92 7.91
C THR A 211 -3.21 -4.44 6.53
N GLY A 212 -4.11 -4.39 5.54
CA GLY A 212 -3.81 -4.75 4.16
C GLY A 212 -2.76 -3.84 3.53
N ASN A 213 -2.96 -2.52 3.61
CA ASN A 213 -2.04 -1.53 3.07
C ASN A 213 -0.64 -1.68 3.67
N LEU A 214 -0.52 -1.85 5.00
CA LEU A 214 0.77 -2.04 5.65
C LEU A 214 1.42 -3.39 5.30
N ALA A 215 0.64 -4.44 5.08
CA ALA A 215 1.16 -5.73 4.60
C ALA A 215 1.74 -5.61 3.19
N GLU A 216 1.02 -4.94 2.29
CA GLU A 216 1.49 -4.64 0.94
C GLU A 216 2.74 -3.75 0.96
N ALA A 217 2.81 -2.76 1.86
CA ALA A 217 3.97 -1.89 2.02
C ALA A 217 5.23 -2.69 2.38
N ASP A 218 5.15 -3.49 3.43
CA ASP A 218 6.26 -4.30 3.93
C ASP A 218 6.71 -5.31 2.85
N ALA A 219 5.76 -5.93 2.15
CA ALA A 219 6.06 -6.85 1.07
C ALA A 219 6.77 -6.16 -0.09
N LEU A 220 6.27 -5.01 -0.56
CA LEU A 220 6.87 -4.29 -1.68
C LEU A 220 8.26 -3.74 -1.32
N ILE A 221 8.46 -3.21 -0.12
CA ILE A 221 9.79 -2.78 0.36
C ILE A 221 10.76 -3.96 0.35
N THR A 222 10.32 -5.13 0.80
CA THR A 222 11.11 -6.37 0.79
C THR A 222 11.42 -6.84 -0.63
N LEU A 223 10.43 -6.87 -1.51
CA LEU A 223 10.60 -7.25 -2.91
C LEU A 223 11.54 -6.31 -3.68
N LEU A 224 11.46 -5.00 -3.41
CA LEU A 224 12.39 -4.02 -3.98
C LEU A 224 13.82 -4.25 -3.49
N GLU A 225 14.02 -4.67 -2.23
CA GLU A 225 15.34 -5.05 -1.71
C GLU A 225 15.88 -6.30 -2.42
N VAL A 226 15.02 -7.31 -2.62
CA VAL A 226 15.36 -8.51 -3.42
C VAL A 226 15.76 -8.11 -4.84
N ALA A 227 14.95 -7.28 -5.51
CA ALA A 227 15.24 -6.83 -6.87
C ALA A 227 16.56 -6.05 -6.97
N ARG A 228 16.83 -5.19 -5.98
CA ARG A 228 18.09 -4.42 -5.89
C ARG A 228 19.32 -5.33 -5.80
N ARG A 229 19.22 -6.51 -5.19
CA ARG A 229 20.32 -7.47 -5.03
C ARG A 229 20.38 -8.55 -6.12
N GLN A 230 19.34 -8.69 -6.92
CA GLN A 230 19.23 -9.72 -7.95
C GLN A 230 19.25 -9.09 -9.34
N ALA A 231 20.39 -9.20 -10.03
CA ALA A 231 20.54 -8.65 -11.37
C ALA A 231 19.42 -9.14 -12.31
N GLY A 232 18.86 -8.19 -13.07
CA GLY A 232 17.77 -8.46 -14.01
C GLY A 232 16.36 -8.49 -13.40
N LEU A 233 16.23 -8.51 -12.07
CA LEU A 233 14.91 -8.45 -11.44
C LEU A 233 14.39 -7.02 -11.35
N THR A 234 13.10 -6.85 -11.63
CA THR A 234 12.36 -5.63 -11.32
C THR A 234 10.98 -5.99 -10.75
N VAL A 235 10.42 -5.09 -9.94
CA VAL A 235 9.16 -5.31 -9.23
C VAL A 235 8.27 -4.11 -9.46
N ILE A 236 7.01 -4.39 -9.79
CA ILE A 236 5.99 -3.37 -9.97
C ILE A 236 4.71 -3.78 -9.24
N PRO A 237 3.94 -2.81 -8.71
CA PRO A 237 2.53 -3.02 -8.37
C PRO A 237 1.77 -3.60 -9.58
N ALA A 238 0.95 -4.61 -9.32
CA ALA A 238 0.16 -5.27 -10.35
C ALA A 238 -0.95 -4.31 -10.81
N PRO A 239 -0.99 -3.88 -12.10
CA PRO A 239 -2.08 -3.03 -12.55
C PRO A 239 -3.42 -3.77 -12.54
N PRO A 240 -4.57 -3.07 -12.61
CA PRO A 240 -5.89 -3.68 -12.41
C PRO A 240 -6.22 -4.89 -13.31
N GLN A 241 -5.53 -5.05 -14.44
CA GLN A 241 -5.59 -6.22 -15.32
C GLN A 241 -5.18 -7.52 -14.63
N PHE A 242 -4.25 -7.45 -13.69
CA PHE A 242 -3.64 -8.59 -12.99
C PHE A 242 -4.20 -8.77 -11.57
N GLU A 243 -5.07 -7.86 -11.13
CA GLU A 243 -5.68 -7.88 -9.80
C GLU A 243 -7.02 -8.66 -9.76
N ALA A 244 -7.95 -8.27 -8.88
CA ALA A 244 -9.18 -8.95 -8.43
C ALA A 244 -10.10 -9.60 -9.49
N TYR A 245 -9.88 -9.32 -10.78
CA TYR A 245 -10.63 -9.88 -11.91
C TYR A 245 -9.94 -11.06 -12.59
N ALA A 246 -8.71 -11.40 -12.18
CA ALA A 246 -7.95 -12.54 -12.69
C ALA A 246 -8.28 -13.87 -12.00
N GLY A 247 -9.24 -13.87 -11.06
CA GLY A 247 -9.63 -15.08 -10.32
C GLY A 247 -8.44 -15.66 -9.54
N PRO A 248 -8.12 -16.96 -9.68
CA PRO A 248 -6.97 -17.58 -9.00
C PRO A 248 -5.61 -16.99 -9.37
N ALA A 249 -5.50 -16.27 -10.48
CA ALA A 249 -4.28 -15.60 -10.91
C ALA A 249 -4.18 -14.13 -10.41
N ASN A 250 -4.95 -13.76 -9.39
CA ASN A 250 -4.87 -12.43 -8.78
C ASN A 250 -3.50 -12.20 -8.13
N ALA A 251 -2.85 -11.09 -8.46
CA ALA A 251 -1.57 -10.66 -7.91
C ALA A 251 -1.68 -9.21 -7.41
N ASP A 252 -0.99 -8.89 -6.31
CA ASP A 252 -0.81 -7.51 -5.82
C ASP A 252 0.46 -6.89 -6.42
N PHE A 253 1.48 -7.72 -6.69
CA PHE A 253 2.74 -7.31 -7.33
C PHE A 253 3.13 -8.26 -8.46
N LEU A 254 3.92 -7.76 -9.40
CA LEU A 254 4.57 -8.55 -10.44
C LEU A 254 6.08 -8.48 -10.25
N VAL A 255 6.75 -9.63 -10.26
CA VAL A 255 8.21 -9.72 -10.28
C VAL A 255 8.63 -10.21 -11.65
N LEU A 256 9.44 -9.41 -12.34
CA LEU A 256 9.92 -9.68 -13.69
C LEU A 256 11.43 -9.94 -13.66
N ASP A 257 11.85 -11.10 -14.16
CA ASP A 257 13.24 -11.39 -14.54
C ASP A 257 13.45 -11.02 -16.01
N LEU A 258 13.93 -9.79 -16.21
CA LEU A 258 14.13 -9.20 -17.53
C LEU A 258 15.20 -9.94 -18.35
N LEU A 259 16.18 -10.57 -17.69
CA LEU A 259 17.24 -11.30 -18.37
C LEU A 259 16.77 -12.65 -18.90
N ARG A 260 15.84 -13.30 -18.18
CA ARG A 260 15.28 -14.61 -18.55
C ARG A 260 13.92 -14.53 -19.24
N ALA A 261 13.35 -13.32 -19.36
CA ALA A 261 11.98 -13.08 -19.82
C ALA A 261 10.94 -13.91 -19.03
N GLN A 262 11.15 -14.00 -17.70
CA GLN A 262 10.29 -14.75 -16.80
C GLN A 262 9.56 -13.82 -15.85
N ILE A 263 8.33 -14.18 -15.50
CA ILE A 263 7.48 -13.42 -14.59
C ILE A 263 6.84 -14.35 -13.57
N ILE A 264 6.57 -13.79 -12.40
CA ILE A 264 5.71 -14.39 -11.39
C ILE A 264 4.85 -13.29 -10.74
N GLY A 265 3.58 -13.60 -10.48
CA GLY A 265 2.72 -12.76 -9.65
C GLY A 265 2.97 -13.03 -8.18
N VAL A 266 2.84 -12.00 -7.36
CA VAL A 266 2.94 -12.10 -5.91
C VAL A 266 1.66 -11.57 -5.30
N GLN A 267 1.02 -12.38 -4.46
CA GLN A 267 -0.13 -11.99 -3.68
C GLN A 267 0.24 -11.97 -2.20
N VAL A 268 -0.04 -10.87 -1.54
CA VAL A 268 0.16 -10.66 -0.12
C VAL A 268 -1.12 -10.90 0.64
N LYS A 269 -1.01 -11.56 1.80
CA LYS A 269 -2.10 -11.71 2.76
C LYS A 269 -1.64 -11.32 4.14
N SER A 270 -2.51 -10.64 4.87
CA SER A 270 -2.24 -10.22 6.25
C SER A 270 -2.30 -11.36 7.27
N SER A 271 -2.93 -12.49 6.97
CA SER A 271 -3.01 -13.65 7.88
C SER A 271 -3.15 -15.01 7.19
N GLN A 272 -2.73 -16.06 7.91
CA GLN A 272 -2.70 -17.46 7.47
C GLN A 272 -4.07 -18.08 7.13
N VAL A 273 -5.18 -17.46 7.55
CA VAL A 273 -6.53 -18.04 7.33
C VAL A 273 -6.85 -18.23 5.84
N HIS A 274 -6.14 -17.52 4.96
CA HIS A 274 -6.31 -17.59 3.50
C HIS A 274 -5.36 -18.58 2.79
N ARG A 275 -4.56 -19.37 3.51
CA ARG A 275 -3.74 -20.44 2.91
C ARG A 275 -4.56 -21.69 2.58
N THR A 276 -5.71 -21.53 1.93
CA THR A 276 -6.32 -22.63 1.18
C THR A 276 -5.56 -22.74 -0.14
N PRO A 277 -4.72 -23.78 -0.34
CA PRO A 277 -3.86 -23.89 -1.53
C PRO A 277 -4.63 -23.76 -2.85
N ASP A 278 -5.91 -24.15 -2.82
CA ASP A 278 -6.82 -24.20 -3.97
C ASP A 278 -7.35 -22.83 -4.40
N THR A 279 -7.08 -21.74 -3.65
CA THR A 279 -7.58 -20.40 -3.98
C THR A 279 -6.75 -19.71 -5.07
N TYR A 280 -5.46 -20.05 -5.16
CA TYR A 280 -4.51 -19.38 -6.03
C TYR A 280 -3.84 -20.36 -6.99
N ASP A 281 -3.60 -19.88 -8.21
CA ASP A 281 -2.82 -20.61 -9.20
C ASP A 281 -1.35 -20.63 -8.78
N GLN A 282 -0.91 -21.76 -8.22
CA GLN A 282 0.44 -21.93 -7.67
C GLN A 282 1.55 -21.88 -8.73
N GLU A 283 1.23 -22.03 -10.03
CA GLU A 283 2.21 -21.89 -11.10
C GLU A 283 2.47 -20.42 -11.46
N ARG A 284 1.50 -19.54 -11.16
CA ARG A 284 1.52 -18.13 -11.51
C ARG A 284 1.73 -17.20 -10.32
N ILE A 285 1.28 -17.61 -9.13
CA ILE A 285 1.18 -16.77 -7.95
C ILE A 285 1.99 -17.35 -6.79
N VAL A 286 2.91 -16.55 -6.28
CA VAL A 286 3.56 -16.77 -4.98
C VAL A 286 2.79 -16.04 -3.90
N LEU A 287 2.47 -16.76 -2.83
CA LEU A 287 1.88 -16.16 -1.64
C LEU A 287 2.96 -15.69 -0.67
N ILE A 288 2.86 -14.43 -0.25
CA ILE A 288 3.60 -13.86 0.88
C ILE A 288 2.62 -13.60 2.02
N ASP A 289 2.87 -14.23 3.16
CA ASP A 289 2.10 -14.02 4.37
C ASP A 289 2.80 -12.97 5.23
N ALA A 290 2.16 -11.80 5.40
CA ALA A 290 2.75 -10.71 6.16
C ALA A 290 2.98 -11.06 7.63
N SER A 291 2.18 -11.97 8.21
CA SER A 291 2.38 -12.41 9.60
C SER A 291 3.60 -13.32 9.74
N VAL A 292 3.82 -14.21 8.76
CA VAL A 292 4.79 -15.31 8.85
C VAL A 292 6.09 -14.97 8.14
N ASP A 293 5.99 -14.63 6.86
CA ASP A 293 7.13 -14.45 5.97
C ASP A 293 7.77 -13.06 6.19
N LEU A 294 6.98 -12.07 6.63
CA LEU A 294 7.45 -10.72 6.95
C LEU A 294 7.50 -10.42 8.45
N PHE A 295 7.20 -11.42 9.28
CA PHE A 295 7.19 -11.32 10.75
C PHE A 295 6.33 -10.18 11.31
N GLY A 296 5.30 -9.77 10.57
CA GLY A 296 4.36 -8.72 10.96
C GLY A 296 3.32 -9.23 11.95
N THR A 297 3.75 -9.75 13.10
CA THR A 297 2.85 -10.06 14.22
C THR A 297 3.34 -9.43 15.51
N LEU A 298 2.40 -8.97 16.34
CA LEU A 298 2.69 -8.48 17.69
C LEU A 298 1.63 -8.97 18.69
N SER A 299 2.04 -9.06 19.95
CA SER A 299 1.12 -9.26 21.06
C SER A 299 0.40 -7.95 21.35
N ARG A 300 -0.93 -7.95 21.22
CA ARG A 300 -1.77 -6.76 21.39
C ARG A 300 -2.99 -7.09 22.23
N ARG A 301 -3.43 -6.10 23.02
CA ARG A 301 -4.70 -6.20 23.75
C ARG A 301 -5.81 -5.93 22.75
N THR A 302 -6.70 -6.91 22.57
CA THR A 302 -7.82 -6.79 21.63
C THR A 302 -9.16 -6.55 22.32
N HIS A 303 -9.19 -6.66 23.65
CA HIS A 303 -10.40 -6.47 24.45
C HIS A 303 -10.17 -5.37 25.48
N LEU A 304 -11.06 -4.38 25.46
CA LEU A 304 -11.08 -3.31 26.45
C LEU A 304 -11.31 -3.86 27.86
N GLY A 305 -10.65 -3.26 28.84
CA GLY A 305 -10.80 -3.63 30.25
C GLY A 305 -10.23 -5.00 30.63
N ARG A 306 -9.65 -5.74 29.68
CA ARG A 306 -8.96 -7.00 29.94
C ARG A 306 -7.46 -6.83 29.76
N SER A 307 -6.69 -7.63 30.52
CA SER A 307 -5.24 -7.67 30.44
C SER A 307 -4.74 -8.70 29.43
N ASP A 308 -5.62 -9.52 28.87
CA ASP A 308 -5.24 -10.56 27.90
C ASP A 308 -4.75 -9.94 26.61
N ALA A 309 -3.56 -10.34 26.20
CA ALA A 309 -2.98 -10.00 24.92
C ALA A 309 -3.02 -11.24 24.02
N SER A 310 -3.34 -11.03 22.75
CA SER A 310 -3.33 -12.07 21.73
C SER A 310 -2.34 -11.69 20.63
N ILE A 311 -1.74 -12.71 20.00
CA ILE A 311 -0.88 -12.49 18.84
C ILE A 311 -1.79 -12.13 17.66
N ARG A 312 -1.55 -10.96 17.07
CA ARG A 312 -2.31 -10.45 15.93
C ARG A 312 -1.38 -10.06 14.80
N SER A 313 -1.91 -10.10 13.58
CA SER A 313 -1.26 -9.48 12.43
C SER A 313 -1.08 -7.99 12.71
N TRP A 314 0.16 -7.54 12.59
CA TRP A 314 0.62 -6.19 12.88
C TRP A 314 1.74 -5.77 11.89
N PRO A 315 1.44 -5.71 10.58
CA PRO A 315 2.41 -5.33 9.56
C PRO A 315 2.86 -3.86 9.71
N GLY A 316 3.92 -3.46 9.03
CA GLY A 316 4.64 -2.20 9.23
C GLY A 316 5.96 -2.38 9.97
N MET A 317 6.31 -3.61 10.36
CA MET A 317 7.57 -3.92 11.04
C MET A 317 8.75 -3.76 10.09
N VAL A 318 8.62 -4.28 8.86
CA VAL A 318 9.68 -4.15 7.84
C VAL A 318 9.93 -2.68 7.54
N THR A 319 8.85 -1.93 7.31
CA THR A 319 8.88 -0.47 7.13
C THR A 319 9.59 0.23 8.29
N GLY A 320 9.22 -0.08 9.53
CA GLY A 320 9.79 0.55 10.72
C GLY A 320 11.29 0.31 10.85
N HIS A 321 11.74 -0.93 10.69
CA HIS A 321 13.15 -1.28 10.73
C HIS A 321 13.93 -0.75 9.53
N PHE A 322 13.33 -0.71 8.34
CA PHE A 322 13.94 -0.13 7.14
C PHE A 322 14.24 1.36 7.35
N LEU A 323 13.25 2.16 7.75
CA LEU A 323 13.45 3.60 8.04
C LEU A 323 14.43 3.83 9.19
N ARG A 324 14.42 2.96 10.21
CA ARG A 324 15.34 3.06 11.33
C ARG A 324 16.78 2.76 10.91
N GLY A 325 16.99 1.71 10.13
CA GLY A 325 18.31 1.16 9.80
C GLY A 325 18.96 1.75 8.56
N ILE A 326 18.17 2.36 7.66
CA ILE A 326 18.72 2.94 6.43
C ILE A 326 19.71 4.08 6.75
N GLN A 327 20.93 3.88 6.29
CA GLN A 327 21.95 4.92 6.29
C GLN A 327 21.80 5.69 4.99
N VAL A 328 21.20 6.87 5.06
CA VAL A 328 21.20 7.80 3.93
C VAL A 328 22.60 8.39 3.83
N PRO A 329 23.36 8.13 2.75
CA PRO A 329 24.68 8.73 2.57
C PRO A 329 24.58 10.25 2.58
N ARG A 330 25.68 10.94 2.94
CA ARG A 330 25.66 12.41 2.99
C ARG A 330 25.21 12.97 1.63
N PRO A 331 24.34 14.00 1.63
CA PRO A 331 23.79 14.63 0.43
C PRO A 331 24.88 15.07 -0.58
N PRO A 332 24.51 15.26 -1.86
CA PRO A 332 23.15 15.56 -2.33
C PRO A 332 22.37 14.38 -2.93
N TRP A 333 21.17 14.14 -2.40
CA TRP A 333 20.13 13.31 -3.01
C TRP A 333 18.97 14.23 -3.42
N PRO A 334 18.93 14.72 -4.67
CA PRO A 334 17.98 15.76 -5.07
C PRO A 334 16.51 15.33 -5.00
N TRP A 335 16.26 14.01 -4.97
CA TRP A 335 14.93 13.43 -4.84
C TRP A 335 14.49 13.18 -3.39
N LEU A 336 15.40 13.27 -2.41
CA LEU A 336 15.09 12.98 -1.01
C LEU A 336 14.71 14.25 -0.25
N ASN A 337 13.46 14.33 0.20
CA ASN A 337 13.05 15.33 1.17
C ASN A 337 13.48 14.89 2.59
N LEU A 338 14.56 15.50 3.11
CA LEU A 338 15.13 15.14 4.42
C LEU A 338 14.17 15.40 5.59
N GLY A 339 13.33 16.44 5.49
CA GLY A 339 12.34 16.77 6.52
C GLY A 339 11.27 15.70 6.63
N GLU A 340 10.70 15.29 5.49
CA GLU A 340 9.72 14.19 5.42
C GLU A 340 10.31 12.87 5.89
N PHE A 341 11.54 12.54 5.45
CA PHE A 341 12.22 11.33 5.87
C PHE A 341 12.47 11.30 7.38
N THR A 342 12.92 12.42 7.97
CA THR A 342 13.14 12.53 9.43
C THR A 342 11.82 12.37 10.19
N ALA A 343 10.75 13.00 9.71
CA ALA A 343 9.42 12.86 10.29
C ALA A 343 8.89 11.43 10.20
N ALA A 344 9.09 10.74 9.07
CA ALA A 344 8.73 9.34 8.89
C ALA A 344 9.50 8.43 9.86
N ARG A 345 10.80 8.64 10.02
CA ARG A 345 11.61 7.92 11.03
C ARG A 345 11.04 8.11 12.42
N GLN A 346 10.68 9.34 12.80
CA GLN A 346 10.09 9.62 14.11
C GLN A 346 8.77 8.86 14.33
N ARG A 347 7.90 8.81 13.32
CA ARG A 347 6.60 8.11 13.38
C ARG A 347 6.72 6.62 13.64
N VAL A 348 7.78 5.98 13.17
CA VAL A 348 7.97 4.52 13.29
C VAL A 348 8.88 4.10 14.44
N GLN A 349 9.34 5.04 15.28
CA GLN A 349 10.27 4.72 16.38
C GLN A 349 9.70 3.68 17.34
N ASN A 350 8.43 3.84 17.73
CA ASN A 350 7.79 2.96 18.71
C ASN A 350 7.71 1.53 18.17
N ILE A 351 7.15 1.36 16.97
CA ILE A 351 7.02 0.03 16.36
C ILE A 351 8.38 -0.64 16.14
N ALA A 352 9.39 0.12 15.68
CA ALA A 352 10.74 -0.41 15.47
C ALA A 352 11.50 -0.69 16.78
N ALA A 353 11.03 -0.19 17.92
CA ALA A 353 11.58 -0.48 19.24
C ALA A 353 10.91 -1.70 19.89
N GLU A 354 9.64 -1.96 19.56
CA GLU A 354 8.85 -3.04 20.15
C GLU A 354 9.16 -4.43 19.62
N ALA A 355 9.66 -4.55 18.38
CA ALA A 355 10.07 -5.84 17.84
C ALA A 355 11.54 -5.90 17.48
N ARG A 356 12.01 -7.14 17.36
CA ARG A 356 13.32 -7.47 16.83
C ARG A 356 13.35 -7.16 15.33
N ASP A 357 14.44 -6.55 14.89
CA ASP A 357 14.72 -6.41 13.45
C ASP A 357 14.94 -7.79 12.82
N ARG A 358 14.06 -8.13 11.88
CA ARG A 358 14.08 -9.38 11.11
C ARG A 358 14.03 -9.11 9.61
N ASN A 359 14.39 -7.91 9.16
CA ASN A 359 14.28 -7.53 7.75
C ASN A 359 15.13 -8.41 6.85
N HIS A 360 16.33 -8.80 7.31
CA HIS A 360 17.17 -9.73 6.56
C HIS A 360 16.54 -11.12 6.45
N GLU A 361 15.93 -11.63 7.51
CA GLU A 361 15.25 -12.93 7.49
C GLU A 361 14.04 -12.90 6.55
N ALA A 362 13.26 -11.82 6.58
CA ALA A 362 12.12 -11.63 5.70
C ALA A 362 12.56 -11.54 4.23
N GLU A 363 13.64 -10.81 3.95
CA GLU A 363 14.25 -10.71 2.63
C GLU A 363 14.67 -12.10 2.11
N GLU A 364 15.37 -12.91 2.91
CA GLU A 364 15.81 -14.24 2.50
C GLU A 364 14.64 -15.17 2.19
N ILE A 365 13.58 -15.18 3.01
CA ILE A 365 12.38 -15.97 2.77
C ILE A 365 11.68 -15.55 1.48
N VAL A 366 11.47 -14.23 1.29
CA VAL A 366 10.82 -13.70 0.08
C VAL A 366 11.66 -13.97 -1.15
N ARG A 367 12.99 -13.78 -1.06
CA ARG A 367 13.96 -14.08 -2.11
C ARG A 367 13.88 -15.54 -2.53
N GLU A 368 13.96 -16.47 -1.58
CA GLU A 368 13.89 -17.91 -1.85
C GLU A 368 12.58 -18.27 -2.57
N ARG A 369 11.44 -17.80 -2.07
CA ARG A 369 10.11 -18.07 -2.67
C ARG A 369 10.02 -17.55 -4.11
N VAL A 370 10.40 -16.30 -4.33
CA VAL A 370 10.33 -15.66 -5.66
C VAL A 370 11.29 -16.32 -6.64
N LEU A 371 12.54 -16.56 -6.25
CA LEU A 371 13.53 -17.19 -7.12
C LEU A 371 13.13 -18.63 -7.44
N THR A 372 12.67 -19.41 -6.46
CA THR A 372 12.17 -20.77 -6.69
C THR A 372 11.01 -20.78 -7.70
N ALA A 373 10.05 -19.87 -7.56
CA ALA A 373 8.91 -19.77 -8.48
C ALA A 373 9.29 -19.31 -9.90
N LEU A 374 10.39 -18.55 -10.02
CA LEU A 374 11.00 -18.23 -11.31
C LEU A 374 11.84 -19.39 -11.88
N GLY A 375 12.07 -20.47 -11.13
CA GLY A 375 12.91 -21.59 -11.52
C GLY A 375 14.41 -21.29 -11.41
N ARG A 376 14.82 -20.56 -10.35
CA ARG A 376 16.19 -20.14 -10.08
C ARG A 376 16.83 -20.84 -8.89
#